data_AF-A0A5K1EF83-F1
#
_entry.id   AF-A0A5K1EF83-F1
#
_cell.length_a   1.000
_cell.length_b   1.000
_cell.length_c   1.000
_cell.angle_alpha   90.00
_cell.angle_beta   90.00
_cell.angle_gamma   90.00
#
_symmetry.space_group_name_H-M   'P 1'
#
loop_
_entity.id
_entity.type
_entity.pdbx_description
1 polymer ?
#
loop_
_entity_poly.entity_id
_entity_poly.type
_entity_poly.pdbx_seq_one_letter_code
_entity_poly.pdbx_strand_id
1 'polypeptide(L)'
;TAVVMAGNEEVHLVAMLSRKEKFLCFWAFNVARGLYSACLGLLNLRCLAIVFDLDETLIVANTMKSFEDRIDALQRKLSLENDPQRVAGMSAELKRYVEDKGILKQYTESDQVTDNGKMMKAQSEEVPPLSDKHDRLFRPVIRLPERNMILTRINPE
;
A
#
# COMPACT_ATOMS: atom_id res chain seq x y z
N THR A 1 -9.57 17.40 -7.89
CA THR A 1 -10.52 17.42 -6.76
C THR A 1 -10.07 18.51 -5.79
N ALA A 2 -11.01 19.23 -5.19
CA ALA A 2 -10.72 20.20 -4.13
C ALA A 2 -11.32 19.70 -2.83
N VAL A 3 -10.63 19.91 -1.70
CA VAL A 3 -11.08 19.47 -0.38
C VAL A 3 -11.16 20.69 0.53
N VAL A 4 -12.29 20.82 1.23
CA VAL A 4 -12.53 21.90 2.20
C VAL A 4 -12.82 21.29 3.56
N MET A 5 -12.11 21.76 4.60
CA MET A 5 -12.35 21.33 5.98
C MET A 5 -13.51 22.13 6.58
N ALA A 6 -14.49 21.44 7.15
CA ALA A 6 -15.66 22.03 7.80
C ALA A 6 -15.86 21.40 9.19
N GLY A 7 -15.12 21.92 10.19
CA GLY A 7 -15.15 21.37 11.55
C GLY A 7 -14.61 19.93 11.61
N ASN A 8 -15.47 18.98 11.97
CA ASN A 8 -15.16 17.54 12.03
C ASN A 8 -15.46 16.80 10.72
N GLU A 9 -15.81 17.53 9.67
CA GLU A 9 -16.11 17.00 8.36
C GLU A 9 -15.16 17.55 7.31
N GLU A 10 -15.08 16.86 6.18
CA GLU A 10 -14.35 17.26 5.00
C GLU A 10 -15.27 17.17 3.76
N VAL A 11 -15.35 18.28 3.02
CA VAL A 11 -16.16 18.39 1.80
C VAL A 11 -15.26 18.21 0.59
N HIS A 12 -15.53 17.16 -0.19
CA HIS A 12 -14.82 16.80 -1.40
C HIS A 12 -15.59 17.27 -2.63
N LEU A 13 -14.96 18.14 -3.43
CA LEU A 13 -15.50 18.69 -4.67
C LEU A 13 -14.80 18.06 -5.87
N VAL A 14 -15.57 17.37 -6.70
CA VAL A 14 -15.11 16.71 -7.93
C VAL A 14 -15.69 17.44 -9.13
N ALA A 15 -14.83 18.02 -9.97
CA ALA A 15 -15.25 18.63 -11.22
C ALA A 15 -15.75 17.53 -12.17
N MET A 16 -16.98 17.67 -12.64
CA MET A 16 -17.65 16.71 -13.52
C MET A 16 -18.36 17.47 -14.64
N LEU A 17 -18.51 16.80 -15.78
CA LEU A 17 -19.44 17.25 -16.82
C LEU A 17 -20.86 16.85 -16.39
N SER A 18 -21.80 17.78 -16.46
CA SER A 18 -23.19 17.45 -16.18
C SER A 18 -23.71 16.47 -17.25
N ARG A 19 -24.40 15.41 -16.80
CA ARG A 19 -25.01 14.42 -17.70
C ARG A 19 -26.19 14.98 -18.50
N LYS A 20 -26.80 16.05 -18.00
CA LYS A 20 -27.98 16.70 -18.60
C LYS A 20 -27.61 17.93 -19.41
N GLU A 21 -26.56 18.65 -19.01
CA GLU A 21 -26.19 19.94 -19.60
C GLU A 21 -24.68 20.04 -19.84
N LYS A 22 -24.27 20.75 -20.89
CA LYS A 22 -22.85 20.87 -21.29
C LYS A 22 -22.06 21.90 -20.46
N PHE A 23 -22.38 22.06 -19.18
CA PHE A 23 -21.61 22.91 -18.27
C PHE A 23 -20.83 22.07 -17.26
N LEU A 24 -19.73 22.65 -16.76
CA LEU A 24 -18.90 22.06 -15.71
C LEU A 24 -19.59 22.27 -14.36
N CYS A 25 -19.87 21.19 -13.65
CA CYS A 25 -20.40 21.24 -12.30
C CYS A 25 -19.45 20.56 -11.31
N PHE A 26 -19.66 20.81 -10.02
CA PHE A 26 -18.99 20.03 -8.98
C PHE A 26 -19.98 19.05 -8.37
N TRP A 27 -19.57 17.80 -8.28
CA TRP A 27 -20.17 16.87 -7.32
C TRP A 27 -19.55 17.13 -5.95
N ALA A 28 -20.38 17.25 -4.93
CA ALA A 28 -19.97 17.49 -3.56
C ALA A 28 -20.30 16.27 -2.70
N PHE A 29 -19.31 15.78 -1.95
CA PHE A 29 -19.49 14.74 -0.95
C PHE A 29 -19.00 15.25 0.39
N ASN A 30 -19.82 15.04 1.42
CA ASN A 30 -19.46 15.35 2.79
C ASN A 30 -19.12 14.05 3.51
N VAL A 31 -17.94 13.97 4.13
CA VAL A 31 -17.50 12.80 4.89
C VAL A 31 -16.86 13.22 6.21
N ALA A 32 -16.86 12.31 7.18
CA ALA A 32 -16.16 12.53 8.45
C ALA A 32 -14.66 12.73 8.20
N ARG A 33 -14.06 13.65 8.94
CA ARG A 33 -12.63 14.00 8.81
C ARG A 33 -11.74 12.76 8.94
N GLY A 34 -10.90 12.55 7.94
CA GLY A 34 -9.94 11.45 7.86
C GLY A 34 -10.49 10.19 7.17
N LEU A 35 -11.81 10.09 6.97
CA LEU A 35 -12.42 8.91 6.35
C LEU A 35 -11.94 8.71 4.92
N TYR A 36 -11.87 9.77 4.12
CA TYR A 36 -11.41 9.67 2.73
C TYR A 36 -9.96 9.16 2.67
N SER A 37 -9.08 9.71 3.50
CA SER A 37 -7.68 9.28 3.57
C SER A 37 -7.55 7.84 4.05
N ALA A 38 -8.36 7.43 5.02
CA ALA A 38 -8.39 6.04 5.50
C ALA A 38 -8.84 5.08 4.40
N CYS A 39 -9.91 5.42 3.67
CA CYS A 39 -10.38 4.64 2.52
C CYS A 39 -9.32 4.55 1.42
N LEU A 40 -8.61 5.64 1.14
CA LEU A 40 -7.52 5.62 0.15
C LEU A 40 -6.39 4.68 0.59
N GLY A 41 -6.08 4.64 1.89
CA GLY A 41 -5.14 3.68 2.47
C GLY A 41 -5.60 2.23 2.33
N LEU A 42 -6.89 1.95 2.57
CA LEU A 42 -7.50 0.63 2.43
C LEU A 42 -7.57 0.16 0.97
N LEU A 43 -7.75 1.08 0.02
CA LEU A 43 -7.78 0.79 -1.42
C LEU A 43 -6.39 0.78 -2.07
N ASN A 44 -5.33 0.81 -1.26
CA ASN A 44 -3.97 0.81 -1.79
C ASN A 44 -3.66 -0.53 -2.48
N LEU A 45 -3.49 -0.50 -3.80
CA LEU A 45 -3.27 -1.67 -4.65
C LEU A 45 -1.81 -2.16 -4.65
N ARG A 46 -1.02 -1.84 -3.62
CA ARG A 46 0.34 -2.39 -3.47
C ARG A 46 0.25 -3.88 -3.16
N CYS A 47 1.28 -4.59 -3.59
CA CYS A 47 1.34 -6.05 -3.66
C CYS A 47 2.12 -6.66 -2.48
N LEU A 48 2.78 -5.82 -1.66
CA LEU A 48 3.35 -6.20 -0.35
C LEU A 48 2.27 -6.20 0.72
N ALA A 49 1.32 -7.12 0.63
CA ALA A 49 0.36 -7.32 1.71
C ALA A 49 0.91 -8.33 2.74
N ILE A 50 0.87 -7.97 4.02
CA ILE A 50 0.49 -8.89 5.09
C ILE A 50 -0.54 -8.17 5.97
N VAL A 51 -1.77 -8.70 6.01
CA VAL A 51 -2.83 -8.28 6.94
C VAL A 51 -2.84 -9.27 8.09
N PHE A 52 -2.79 -8.76 9.33
CA PHE A 52 -3.24 -9.50 10.51
C PHE A 52 -4.54 -8.87 11.02
N ASP A 53 -5.52 -9.73 11.23
CA ASP A 53 -6.78 -9.45 11.92
C ASP A 53 -6.54 -9.16 13.43
N LEU A 54 -7.56 -8.66 14.14
CA LEU A 54 -7.61 -8.51 15.60
C LEU A 54 -7.25 -9.82 16.35
N ASP A 55 -7.30 -10.96 15.67
CA ASP A 55 -7.11 -12.31 16.21
C ASP A 55 -5.85 -13.02 15.68
N GLU A 56 -4.82 -12.28 15.26
CA GLU A 56 -3.51 -12.85 14.88
C GLU A 56 -3.56 -13.86 13.71
N THR A 57 -4.57 -13.79 12.84
CA THR A 57 -4.66 -14.65 11.64
C THR A 57 -3.97 -14.00 10.43
N LEU A 58 -2.92 -14.65 9.92
CA LEU A 58 -2.18 -14.23 8.72
C LEU A 58 -3.03 -14.48 7.47
N ILE A 59 -3.47 -13.42 6.78
CA ILE A 59 -4.41 -13.60 5.65
C ILE A 59 -3.70 -14.02 4.35
N VAL A 60 -2.48 -13.52 4.05
CA VAL A 60 -1.63 -14.01 2.93
C VAL A 60 -0.18 -13.58 3.20
N ALA A 61 0.79 -14.48 3.03
CA ALA A 61 2.21 -14.13 2.92
C ALA A 61 2.70 -14.32 1.48
N ASN A 62 3.06 -13.22 0.82
CA ASN A 62 3.75 -13.30 -0.47
C ASN A 62 5.24 -13.60 -0.23
N THR A 63 5.73 -14.72 -0.76
CA THR A 63 7.16 -15.02 -0.84
C THR A 63 7.79 -14.34 -2.06
N MET A 64 9.12 -14.16 -2.08
CA MET A 64 9.84 -13.66 -3.27
C MET A 64 9.50 -14.45 -4.55
N LYS A 65 9.37 -15.77 -4.42
CA LYS A 65 8.93 -16.64 -5.52
C LYS A 65 7.51 -16.33 -5.99
N SER A 66 6.57 -16.12 -5.06
CA SER A 66 5.20 -15.76 -5.44
C SER A 66 5.11 -14.40 -6.15
N PHE A 67 6.00 -13.45 -5.83
CA PHE A 67 6.15 -12.19 -6.56
C PHE A 67 6.64 -12.42 -7.99
N GLU A 68 7.68 -13.24 -8.16
CA GLU A 68 8.24 -13.62 -9.46
C GLU A 68 7.19 -14.30 -10.35
N ASP A 69 6.49 -15.29 -9.81
CA ASP A 69 5.45 -16.02 -10.54
C ASP A 69 4.31 -15.08 -10.99
N ARG A 70 3.93 -14.09 -10.16
CA ARG A 70 2.91 -13.08 -10.52
C ARG A 70 3.39 -12.12 -11.60
N ILE A 71 4.62 -11.63 -11.50
CA ILE A 71 5.25 -10.75 -12.49
C ILE A 71 5.28 -11.44 -13.85
N ASP A 72 5.76 -12.69 -13.90
CA ASP A 72 5.87 -13.46 -15.14
C ASP A 72 4.50 -13.78 -15.74
N ALA A 73 3.50 -14.08 -14.91
CA ALA A 73 2.13 -14.30 -15.36
C ALA A 73 1.52 -13.01 -15.95
N LEU A 74 1.73 -11.86 -15.30
CA LEU A 74 1.23 -10.57 -15.77
C LEU A 74 1.90 -10.14 -17.08
N GLN A 75 3.23 -10.29 -17.20
CA GLN A 75 3.96 -9.99 -18.43
C GLN A 75 3.46 -10.82 -19.61
N ARG A 76 3.24 -12.13 -19.41
CA ARG A 76 2.67 -13.00 -20.46
C ARG A 76 1.28 -12.54 -20.87
N LYS A 77 0.39 -12.24 -19.91
CA LYS A 77 -0.95 -11.73 -20.25
C LYS A 77 -0.88 -10.39 -20.98
N LEU A 78 0.00 -9.48 -20.55
CA LEU A 78 0.18 -8.17 -21.18
C LEU A 78 0.59 -8.30 -22.65
N SER A 79 1.44 -9.26 -22.97
CA SER A 79 1.90 -9.50 -24.35
C SER A 79 0.79 -9.96 -25.32
N LEU A 80 -0.35 -10.41 -24.79
CA LEU A 80 -1.50 -10.90 -25.56
C LEU A 80 -2.70 -9.93 -25.52
N GLU A 81 -2.64 -8.87 -24.72
CA GLU A 81 -3.73 -7.91 -24.54
C GLU A 81 -3.63 -6.77 -25.54
N ASN A 82 -4.76 -6.42 -26.18
CA ASN A 82 -4.83 -5.39 -27.20
C ASN A 82 -5.69 -4.19 -26.77
N ASP A 83 -6.54 -4.35 -25.76
CA ASP A 83 -7.36 -3.26 -25.26
C ASP A 83 -6.49 -2.23 -24.51
N PRO A 84 -6.42 -0.96 -24.96
CA PRO A 84 -5.51 0.03 -24.38
C PRO A 84 -5.78 0.32 -22.89
N GLN A 85 -7.04 0.25 -22.44
CA GLN A 85 -7.38 0.49 -21.04
C GLN A 85 -6.90 -0.67 -20.16
N ARG A 86 -7.08 -1.91 -20.61
CA ARG A 86 -6.58 -3.09 -19.92
C ARG A 86 -5.06 -3.14 -19.90
N VAL A 87 -4.40 -2.84 -21.02
CA VAL A 87 -2.92 -2.73 -21.07
C VAL A 87 -2.42 -1.72 -20.05
N ALA A 88 -3.05 -0.54 -19.97
CA ALA A 88 -2.67 0.49 -19.00
C ALA A 88 -2.84 0.00 -17.55
N GLY A 89 -3.98 -0.64 -17.25
CA GLY A 89 -4.27 -1.21 -15.92
C GLY A 89 -3.25 -2.29 -15.52
N MET A 90 -3.01 -3.25 -16.41
CA MET A 90 -2.07 -4.35 -16.20
C MET A 90 -0.61 -3.86 -16.12
N SER A 91 -0.24 -2.87 -16.92
CA SER A 91 1.10 -2.26 -16.85
C SER A 91 1.32 -1.55 -15.52
N ALA A 92 0.31 -0.83 -15.03
CA ALA A 92 0.36 -0.20 -13.71
C ALA A 92 0.46 -1.25 -12.59
N GLU A 93 -0.24 -2.37 -12.71
CA GLU A 93 -0.14 -3.50 -11.78
C GLU A 93 1.25 -4.14 -11.79
N LEU A 94 1.77 -4.47 -12.97
CA LEU A 94 3.12 -5.03 -13.13
C LEU A 94 4.18 -4.11 -12.52
N LYS A 95 4.08 -2.80 -12.77
CA LYS A 95 4.98 -1.81 -12.17
C LYS A 95 4.95 -1.85 -10.64
N ARG A 96 3.75 -1.94 -10.03
CA ARG A 96 3.62 -2.07 -8.57
C ARG A 96 4.31 -3.33 -8.06
N TYR A 97 4.09 -4.50 -8.68
CA TYR A 97 4.74 -5.75 -8.31
C TYR A 97 6.27 -5.68 -8.39
N VAL A 98 6.82 -5.08 -9.46
CA VAL A 98 8.28 -4.96 -9.65
C VAL A 98 8.90 -4.04 -8.61
N GLU A 99 8.29 -2.88 -8.35
CA GLU A 99 8.76 -1.95 -7.32
C GLU A 99 8.72 -2.58 -5.93
N ASP A 100 7.60 -3.22 -5.60
CA ASP A 100 7.39 -3.91 -4.32
C ASP A 100 8.41 -5.04 -4.11
N LYS A 101 8.63 -5.88 -5.13
CA LYS A 101 9.69 -6.90 -5.09
C LYS A 101 11.07 -6.26 -4.81
N GLY A 102 11.36 -5.13 -5.44
CA GLY A 102 12.63 -4.41 -5.25
C GLY A 102 12.80 -3.89 -3.81
N ILE A 103 11.74 -3.35 -3.21
CA ILE A 103 11.76 -2.89 -1.82
C ILE A 103 11.96 -4.05 -0.86
N LEU A 104 11.21 -5.14 -1.05
CA LEU A 104 11.33 -6.34 -0.22
C LEU A 104 12.75 -6.91 -0.27
N LYS A 105 13.33 -7.00 -1.49
CA LYS A 105 14.70 -7.48 -1.69
C LYS A 105 15.72 -6.65 -0.91
N GLN A 106 15.67 -5.32 -1.02
CA GLN A 106 16.59 -4.43 -0.28
C GLN A 106 16.51 -4.65 1.23
N TYR A 107 15.29 -4.74 1.76
CA TYR A 107 15.08 -4.99 3.19
C TYR A 107 15.64 -6.36 3.61
N THR A 108 15.34 -7.42 2.86
CA THR A 108 15.81 -8.78 3.20
C THR A 108 17.33 -8.93 3.11
N GLU A 109 18.00 -8.18 2.23
CA GLU A 109 19.45 -8.29 2.00
C GLU A 109 20.27 -7.36 2.90
N SER A 110 19.72 -6.23 3.34
CA SER A 110 20.52 -5.16 3.94
C SER A 110 19.87 -4.41 5.12
N ASP A 111 18.67 -4.83 5.54
CA ASP A 111 17.86 -4.15 6.56
C ASP A 111 17.66 -2.65 6.26
N GLN A 112 17.67 -2.30 4.97
CA GLN A 112 17.60 -0.94 4.48
C GLN A 112 16.74 -0.87 3.22
N VAL A 113 16.13 0.29 2.98
CA VAL A 113 15.35 0.58 1.77
C VAL A 113 15.65 1.99 1.31
N THR A 114 15.85 2.17 0.01
CA THR A 114 15.88 3.49 -0.63
C THR A 114 14.54 3.79 -1.26
N ASP A 115 13.91 4.88 -0.83
CA ASP A 115 12.65 5.37 -1.39
C ASP A 115 12.76 6.87 -1.69
N ASN A 116 12.33 7.30 -2.88
CA ASN A 116 12.42 8.69 -3.33
C ASN A 116 13.82 9.34 -3.11
N GLY A 117 14.88 8.55 -3.31
CA GLY A 117 16.27 8.98 -3.10
C GLY A 117 16.73 9.04 -1.64
N LYS A 118 15.86 8.72 -0.68
CA LYS A 118 16.17 8.68 0.74
C LYS A 118 16.36 7.24 1.21
N MET A 119 17.51 6.97 1.81
CA MET A 119 17.80 5.69 2.44
C MET A 119 17.25 5.65 3.87
N MET A 120 16.55 4.57 4.21
CA MET A 120 15.98 4.29 5.52
C MET A 120 16.53 2.97 6.02
N LYS A 121 16.97 2.94 7.28
CA LYS A 121 17.46 1.73 7.93
C LYS A 121 16.43 1.21 8.91
N ALA A 122 16.42 -0.10 9.13
CA ALA A 122 15.60 -0.73 10.14
C ALA A 122 15.94 -0.17 11.53
N GLN A 123 14.89 0.14 12.29
CA GLN A 123 14.98 0.52 13.70
C GLN A 123 14.55 -0.67 14.55
N SER A 124 15.28 -0.91 15.64
CA SER A 124 14.89 -1.94 16.60
C SER A 124 13.73 -1.41 17.46
N GLU A 125 12.63 -2.16 17.48
CA GLU A 125 11.44 -1.83 18.27
C GLU A 125 11.03 -2.99 19.16
N GLU A 126 10.76 -2.69 20.43
CA GLU A 126 10.23 -3.66 21.37
C GLU A 126 8.78 -4.02 20.98
N VAL A 127 8.50 -5.32 20.89
CA VAL A 127 7.16 -5.83 20.67
C VAL A 127 6.40 -5.74 22.01
N PRO A 128 5.20 -5.13 22.04
CA PRO A 128 4.40 -5.07 23.26
C PRO A 128 4.18 -6.49 23.84
N PRO A 129 4.53 -6.73 25.11
CA PRO A 129 4.37 -8.05 25.70
C PRO A 129 2.89 -8.39 25.86
N LEU A 130 2.51 -9.63 25.51
CA LEU A 130 1.15 -10.15 25.74
C LEU A 130 0.89 -10.45 27.22
N SER A 131 1.94 -10.63 28.02
CA SER A 131 1.88 -10.78 29.49
C SER A 131 3.24 -10.50 30.14
N ASP A 132 3.25 -10.22 31.44
CA ASP A 132 4.47 -9.92 32.24
C ASP A 132 5.50 -11.08 32.30
N LYS A 133 5.18 -12.24 31.75
CA LYS A 133 6.01 -13.46 31.80
C LYS A 133 6.78 -13.75 30.51
N HIS A 134 6.60 -12.93 29.47
CA HIS A 134 7.29 -13.15 28.19
C HIS A 134 8.59 -12.37 28.15
N ASP A 135 9.63 -12.98 27.58
CA ASP A 135 10.90 -12.30 27.32
C ASP A 135 10.69 -11.11 26.37
N ARG A 136 11.51 -10.07 26.53
CA ARG A 136 11.46 -8.90 25.65
C ARG A 136 11.87 -9.31 24.24
N LEU A 137 10.98 -9.12 23.29
CA LEU A 137 11.22 -9.37 21.87
C LEU A 137 11.43 -8.04 21.16
N PHE A 138 12.51 -7.93 20.38
CA PHE A 138 12.78 -6.77 19.54
C PHE A 138 12.64 -7.16 18.08
N ARG A 139 12.08 -6.28 17.25
CA ARG A 139 11.94 -6.51 15.80
C ARG A 139 12.51 -5.35 14.98
N PRO A 140 13.11 -5.63 13.82
CA PRO A 140 13.59 -4.60 12.91
C PRO A 140 12.42 -4.01 12.11
N VAL A 141 12.18 -2.71 12.23
CA VAL A 141 11.06 -2.02 11.57
C VAL A 141 11.55 -0.92 10.63
N ILE A 142 11.02 -0.89 9.40
CA ILE A 142 11.08 0.28 8.52
C ILE A 142 9.65 0.72 8.22
N ARG A 143 9.33 1.98 8.51
CA ARG A 143 8.05 2.60 8.11
C ARG A 143 8.26 3.44 6.86
N LEU A 144 7.37 3.27 5.89
CA LEU A 144 7.33 3.98 4.62
C LEU A 144 5.96 4.66 4.48
N PRO A 145 5.74 5.81 5.15
CA PRO A 145 4.42 6.44 5.24
C PRO A 145 3.86 6.83 3.87
N GLU A 146 4.71 7.34 2.97
CA GLU A 146 4.34 7.73 1.60
C GLU A 146 3.84 6.54 0.76
N ARG A 147 4.21 5.31 1.14
CA ARG A 147 3.79 4.07 0.48
C ARG A 147 2.71 3.31 1.26
N ASN A 148 2.29 3.82 2.42
CA ASN A 148 1.42 3.14 3.38
C ASN A 148 1.92 1.71 3.70
N MET A 149 3.21 1.60 4.04
CA MET A 149 3.86 0.30 4.22
C MET A 149 4.76 0.25 5.46
N ILE A 150 4.81 -0.93 6.08
CA ILE A 150 5.71 -1.26 7.18
C ILE A 150 6.40 -2.57 6.84
N LEU A 151 7.73 -2.61 7.00
CA LEU A 151 8.54 -3.80 6.82
C LEU A 151 9.01 -4.28 8.19
N THR A 152 8.79 -5.56 8.48
CA THR A 152 9.25 -6.23 9.71
C THR A 152 9.47 -7.72 9.44
N ARG A 153 10.23 -8.39 10.32
CA ARG A 153 10.36 -9.84 10.35
C ARG A 153 9.28 -10.44 11.26
N ILE A 154 8.74 -11.59 10.86
CA ILE A 154 7.78 -12.37 11.68
C ILE A 154 8.54 -13.00 12.86
N ASN A 155 9.69 -13.60 12.59
CA ASN A 155 10.59 -14.15 13.59
C ASN A 155 11.86 -13.29 13.60
N PRO A 156 11.94 -12.24 14.43
CA PRO A 156 13.20 -11.54 14.62
C PRO A 156 14.18 -12.43 15.39
N GLU A 157 15.46 -12.40 14.98
CA GLU A 157 16.56 -13.09 15.67
C GLU A 157 16.95 -12.41 16.98
#